data_AF-M0NF40-F1
#
_entry.id   AF-M0NF40-F1
#
_cell.length_a   1.000
_cell.length_b   1.000
_cell.length_c   1.000
_cell.angle_alpha   90.00
_cell.angle_beta   90.00
_cell.angle_gamma   90.00
#
_symmetry.space_group_name_H-M   'P 1'
#
loop_
_entity.id
_entity.type
_entity.pdbx_description
1 polymer ?
#
loop_
_entity_poly.entity_id
_entity_poly.type
_entity_poly.pdbx_seq_one_letter_code
_entity_poly.pdbx_strand_id
1 'polypeptide(L)'
;MGKPALSKIVHALLIAETPLVQSELAERADVSARSIRTYTDRLAAFDFIQQTEAGWRFALPFHTDKERGENILPEFVATDGDSTATGTFTRDVLAEAIYDLLDPDRYVDPDDPIGGALFADPGEMIPALRKACDWLDPWISIVWTLVGPELETQEPAPRATVAIGVEPEQTSLTAAAAGGAD
;
A
#
# COMPACT_ATOMS: atom_id res chain seq x y z
N MET A 1 9.01 11.60 25.57
CA MET A 1 10.20 11.43 24.72
C MET A 1 9.83 11.90 23.33
N GLY A 2 10.57 12.85 22.73
CA GLY A 2 10.22 13.40 21.41
C GLY A 2 10.36 12.34 20.31
N LYS A 3 9.60 12.48 19.20
CA LYS A 3 9.74 11.61 18.03
C LYS A 3 11.18 11.71 17.48
N PRO A 4 11.84 10.59 17.11
CA PRO A 4 13.14 10.61 16.44
C PRO A 4 13.09 11.45 15.15
N ALA A 5 14.21 12.07 14.78
CA ALA A 5 14.30 12.93 13.60
C ALA A 5 13.83 12.21 12.32
N LEU A 6 14.25 10.96 12.11
CA LEU A 6 13.78 10.13 10.98
C LEU A 6 12.25 10.00 10.94
N SER A 7 11.62 9.74 12.08
CA SER A 7 10.16 9.61 12.18
C SER A 7 9.45 10.94 11.83
N LYS A 8 10.00 12.07 12.25
CA LYS A 8 9.46 13.39 11.88
C LYS A 8 9.59 13.67 10.38
N ILE A 9 10.71 13.30 9.76
CA ILE A 9 10.96 13.46 8.32
C ILE A 9 9.98 12.63 7.50
N VAL A 10 9.85 11.34 7.81
CA VAL A 10 8.92 10.43 7.13
C VAL A 10 7.49 10.95 7.26
N HIS A 11 7.09 11.40 8.44
CA HIS A 11 5.76 11.97 8.66
C HIS A 11 5.52 13.24 7.82
N ALA A 12 6.49 14.14 7.73
CA ALA A 12 6.38 15.35 6.93
C ALA A 12 6.24 15.04 5.43
N LEU A 13 6.94 14.01 4.94
CA LEU A 13 6.84 13.56 3.54
C LEU A 13 5.50 12.85 3.25
N LEU A 14 4.99 12.05 4.17
CA LEU A 14 3.71 11.34 4.00
C LEU A 14 2.49 12.28 3.98
N ILE A 15 2.57 13.43 4.65
CA ILE A 15 1.50 14.43 4.70
C ILE A 15 1.67 15.49 3.60
N ALA A 16 2.82 15.52 2.93
CA ALA A 16 3.05 16.47 1.85
C ALA A 16 2.07 16.20 0.69
N GLU A 17 1.59 17.28 0.07
CA GLU A 17 0.76 17.21 -1.13
C GLU A 17 1.57 17.48 -2.41
N THR A 18 2.83 17.88 -2.24
CA THR A 18 3.80 18.18 -3.29
C THR A 18 5.20 17.81 -2.81
N PRO A 19 6.19 17.61 -3.71
CA PRO A 19 7.58 17.48 -3.31
C PRO A 19 8.03 18.68 -2.48
N LEU A 20 8.94 18.44 -1.52
CA LEU A 20 9.44 19.43 -0.58
C LEU A 20 10.92 19.68 -0.79
N VAL A 21 11.30 20.94 -0.97
CA VAL A 21 12.73 21.29 -0.96
C VAL A 21 13.31 21.10 0.44
N GLN A 22 14.64 20.96 0.53
CA GLN A 22 15.33 20.62 1.79
C GLN A 22 14.96 21.54 2.96
N SER A 23 14.83 22.85 2.72
CA SER A 23 14.48 23.83 3.76
C SER A 23 13.05 23.66 4.26
N GLU A 24 12.09 23.45 3.35
CA GLU A 24 10.68 23.23 3.70
C GLU A 24 10.51 21.90 4.43
N LEU A 25 11.22 20.86 4.01
CA LEU A 25 11.20 19.57 4.69
C LEU A 25 11.77 19.68 6.11
N ALA A 26 12.88 20.41 6.29
CA ALA A 26 13.46 20.66 7.61
C ALA A 26 12.50 21.43 8.53
N GLU A 27 11.84 22.46 7.99
CA GLU A 27 10.85 23.27 8.70
C GLU A 27 9.62 22.44 9.11
N ARG A 28 8.99 21.75 8.15
CA ARG A 28 7.79 20.93 8.42
C ARG A 28 8.06 19.75 9.34
N ALA A 29 9.24 19.15 9.24
CA ALA A 29 9.66 18.07 10.13
C ALA A 29 10.18 18.58 11.48
N ASP A 30 10.36 19.89 11.69
CA ASP A 30 10.95 20.45 12.92
C ASP A 30 12.28 19.75 13.29
N VAL A 31 13.19 19.74 12.31
CA VAL A 31 14.55 19.17 12.42
C VAL A 31 15.56 20.09 11.72
N SER A 32 16.85 19.87 12.00
CA SER A 32 17.90 20.59 11.30
C SER A 32 18.05 20.13 9.85
N ALA A 33 18.45 21.05 8.96
CA ALA A 33 18.82 20.71 7.59
C ALA A 33 19.91 19.63 7.51
N ARG A 34 20.80 19.56 8.51
CA ARG A 34 21.79 18.48 8.65
C ARG A 34 21.12 17.12 8.83
N SER A 35 20.09 17.04 9.67
CA SER A 35 19.33 15.80 9.88
C SER A 35 18.67 15.35 8.59
N ILE A 36 18.13 16.27 7.79
CA ILE A 36 17.59 15.94 6.46
C ILE A 36 18.65 15.23 5.62
N ARG A 37 19.83 15.82 5.42
CA ARG A 37 20.91 15.21 4.62
C ARG A 37 21.33 13.84 5.15
N THR A 38 21.40 13.68 6.47
CA THR A 38 21.77 12.40 7.08
C THR A 38 20.78 11.28 6.77
N TYR A 39 19.48 11.57 6.68
CA TYR A 39 18.46 10.55 6.52
C TYR A 39 17.96 10.39 5.09
N THR A 40 18.02 11.43 4.24
CA THR A 40 17.54 11.36 2.85
C THR A 40 18.32 10.32 2.05
N ASP A 41 19.64 10.25 2.22
CA ASP A 41 20.47 9.30 1.46
C ASP A 41 20.08 7.85 1.78
N ARG A 42 19.86 7.55 3.07
CA ARG A 42 19.41 6.22 3.51
C ARG A 42 18.00 5.91 3.02
N LEU A 43 17.09 6.87 3.11
CA LEU A 43 15.71 6.67 2.64
C LEU A 43 15.64 6.48 1.13
N ALA A 44 16.47 7.19 0.36
CA ALA A 44 16.56 7.05 -1.09
C ALA A 44 17.22 5.73 -1.51
N ALA A 45 18.17 5.22 -0.73
CA ALA A 45 18.81 3.92 -1.02
C ALA A 45 17.83 2.74 -0.98
N PHE A 46 16.77 2.82 -0.17
CA PHE A 46 15.67 1.85 -0.15
C PHE A 46 14.46 2.30 -0.98
N ASP A 47 14.62 3.33 -1.81
CA ASP A 47 13.55 3.95 -2.61
C ASP A 47 12.26 4.26 -1.82
N PHE A 48 12.39 4.61 -0.54
CA PHE A 48 11.25 5.13 0.23
C PHE A 48 10.94 6.58 -0.13
N ILE A 49 11.94 7.30 -0.61
CA ILE A 49 11.82 8.70 -1.04
C ILE A 49 12.53 8.89 -2.37
N GLN A 50 12.03 9.83 -3.17
CA GLN A 50 12.58 10.16 -4.47
C GLN A 50 12.94 11.65 -4.53
N GLN A 51 14.09 11.94 -5.14
CA GLN A 51 14.47 13.30 -5.47
C GLN A 51 13.87 13.69 -6.83
N THR A 52 13.01 14.69 -6.83
CA THR A 52 12.45 15.30 -8.04
C THR A 52 13.10 16.67 -8.28
N GLU A 53 12.85 17.28 -9.44
CA GLU A 53 13.27 18.66 -9.70
C GLU A 53 12.68 19.66 -8.69
N ALA A 54 11.49 19.38 -8.15
CA ALA A 54 10.80 20.22 -7.18
C ALA A 54 11.18 19.92 -5.71
N GLY A 55 11.98 18.89 -5.45
CA GLY A 55 12.39 18.48 -4.10
C GLY A 55 12.10 17.01 -3.81
N TRP A 56 12.08 16.66 -2.53
CA TRP A 56 11.91 15.29 -2.03
C TRP A 56 10.44 14.94 -1.88
N ARG A 57 10.07 13.72 -2.29
CA ARG A 57 8.75 13.13 -2.02
C ARG A 57 8.88 11.73 -1.45
N PHE A 58 7.83 11.22 -0.82
CA PHE A 58 7.72 9.79 -0.55
C PHE A 58 7.40 9.02 -1.84
N ALA A 59 7.90 7.80 -1.97
CA ALA A 59 7.65 6.90 -3.12
C ALA A 59 6.28 6.21 -3.01
N LEU A 60 5.25 7.00 -2.69
CA LEU A 60 3.84 6.62 -2.69
C LEU A 60 3.03 7.80 -3.23
N PRO A 61 1.80 7.59 -3.73
CA PRO A 61 0.93 8.68 -4.10
C PRO A 61 0.76 9.70 -2.98
N PHE A 62 0.75 10.99 -3.32
CA PHE A 62 0.28 11.99 -2.37
C PHE A 62 -1.18 11.71 -2.03
N HIS A 63 -1.60 12.12 -0.83
CA HIS A 63 -2.98 11.94 -0.37
C HIS A 63 -3.95 12.97 -1.02
N THR A 64 -3.84 13.13 -2.34
CA THR A 64 -4.60 14.05 -3.19
C THR A 64 -5.35 13.26 -4.26
N ASP A 65 -6.45 13.80 -4.77
CA ASP A 65 -7.24 13.14 -5.82
C ASP A 65 -6.49 13.04 -7.16
N LYS A 66 -5.39 13.79 -7.33
CA LYS A 66 -4.59 13.77 -8.55
C LYS A 66 -3.71 12.52 -8.66
N GLU A 67 -3.18 12.02 -7.54
CA GLU A 67 -2.26 10.88 -7.54
C GLU A 67 -2.86 9.62 -6.93
N ARG A 68 -4.00 9.71 -6.24
CA ARG A 68 -4.67 8.53 -5.68
C ARG A 68 -4.94 7.49 -6.77
N GLY A 69 -4.52 6.25 -6.53
CA GLY A 69 -4.64 5.15 -7.49
C GLY A 69 -3.59 5.14 -8.60
N GLU A 70 -2.70 6.13 -8.66
CA GLU A 70 -1.56 6.11 -9.58
C GLU A 70 -0.54 5.05 -9.13
N ASN A 71 0.14 4.44 -10.11
CA ASN A 71 1.19 3.46 -9.87
C ASN A 71 2.50 4.14 -9.46
N ILE A 72 2.48 4.84 -8.32
CA ILE A 72 3.66 5.45 -7.69
C ILE A 72 4.07 4.53 -6.55
N LEU A 73 5.04 3.68 -6.82
CA LEU A 73 5.52 2.67 -5.90
C LEU A 73 7.04 2.66 -5.89
N PRO A 74 7.68 2.16 -4.81
CA PRO A 74 9.10 1.89 -4.84
C PRO A 74 9.47 0.92 -5.97
N GLU A 75 10.60 1.13 -6.62
CA GLU A 75 11.11 0.35 -7.76
C GLU A 75 11.13 -1.15 -7.45
N PHE A 76 11.49 -1.53 -6.22
CA PHE A 76 11.60 -2.93 -5.82
C PHE A 76 10.27 -3.67 -5.65
N VAL A 77 9.14 -2.97 -5.76
CA VAL A 77 7.79 -3.57 -5.83
C VAL A 77 7.06 -3.20 -7.12
N ALA A 78 7.63 -2.34 -7.98
CA ALA A 78 7.05 -1.98 -9.26
C ALA A 78 7.10 -3.18 -10.22
N THR A 79 5.94 -3.78 -10.49
CA THR A 79 5.82 -4.96 -11.36
C THR A 79 5.81 -4.58 -12.84
N ASP A 80 6.98 -4.44 -13.44
CA ASP A 80 7.12 -4.39 -14.90
C ASP A 80 7.24 -5.81 -15.47
N GLY A 81 6.11 -6.50 -15.60
CA GLY A 81 5.95 -7.61 -16.56
C GLY A 81 6.46 -9.02 -16.19
N ASP A 82 7.24 -9.20 -15.12
CA ASP A 82 7.63 -10.53 -14.60
C ASP A 82 7.48 -10.61 -13.08
N SER A 83 6.41 -11.28 -12.64
CA SER A 83 6.07 -11.42 -11.22
C SER A 83 7.09 -12.25 -10.43
N THR A 84 7.83 -13.16 -11.08
CA THR A 84 8.85 -13.99 -10.44
C THR A 84 10.17 -13.24 -10.24
N ALA A 85 10.58 -12.45 -11.23
CA ALA A 85 11.72 -11.54 -11.10
C ALA A 85 11.46 -10.45 -10.05
N THR A 86 10.25 -9.88 -10.05
CA THR A 86 9.85 -8.87 -9.05
C THR A 86 9.88 -9.43 -7.63
N GLY A 87 9.33 -10.65 -7.42
CA GLY A 87 9.34 -11.30 -6.11
C GLY A 87 10.75 -11.64 -5.57
N THR A 88 11.68 -11.96 -6.46
CA THR A 88 13.10 -12.19 -6.08
C THR A 88 13.76 -10.88 -5.67
N PHE A 89 13.55 -9.81 -6.45
CA PHE A 89 14.13 -8.50 -6.13
C PHE A 89 13.57 -7.90 -4.84
N THR A 90 12.26 -8.03 -4.58
CA THR A 90 11.66 -7.63 -3.29
C THR A 90 12.28 -8.40 -2.12
N ARG A 91 12.54 -9.70 -2.28
CA ARG A 91 13.18 -10.52 -1.24
C ARG A 91 14.60 -10.05 -0.96
N ASP A 92 15.39 -9.75 -1.99
CA ASP A 92 16.77 -9.28 -1.82
C ASP A 92 16.81 -7.94 -1.07
N VAL A 93 15.95 -6.99 -1.43
CA VAL A 93 15.85 -5.69 -0.73
C VAL A 93 15.45 -5.87 0.73
N LEU A 94 14.49 -6.76 1.02
CA LEU A 94 14.09 -7.08 2.39
C LEU A 94 15.21 -7.78 3.16
N ALA A 95 15.97 -8.67 2.52
CA ALA A 95 17.08 -9.37 3.13
C ALA A 95 18.17 -8.40 3.59
N GLU A 96 18.54 -7.42 2.77
CA GLU A 96 19.49 -6.36 3.14
C GLU A 96 18.97 -5.51 4.31
N ALA A 97 17.69 -5.11 4.27
CA ALA A 97 17.09 -4.35 5.36
C ALA A 97 17.07 -5.14 6.70
N ILE A 98 16.78 -6.44 6.64
CA ILE A 98 16.75 -7.32 7.81
C ILE A 98 18.17 -7.59 8.33
N TYR A 99 19.16 -7.74 7.45
CA TYR A 99 20.56 -7.90 7.81
C TYR A 99 21.08 -6.72 8.65
N ASP A 100 20.67 -5.50 8.32
CA ASP A 100 21.01 -4.29 9.11
C ASP A 100 20.29 -4.20 10.47
N LEU A 101 19.17 -4.91 10.64
CA LEU A 101 18.31 -4.81 11.82
C LEU A 101 18.55 -5.92 12.84
N LEU A 102 19.05 -7.09 12.40
CA LEU A 102 19.20 -8.27 13.23
C LEU A 102 20.68 -8.57 13.49
N ASP A 103 20.95 -9.13 14.67
CA ASP A 103 22.24 -9.76 14.94
C ASP A 103 22.43 -11.00 14.04
N PRO A 104 23.67 -11.36 13.65
CA PRO A 104 23.93 -12.44 12.70
C PRO A 104 23.26 -13.78 13.05
N ASP A 105 23.25 -14.15 14.34
CA ASP A 105 22.65 -15.41 14.80
C ASP A 105 21.14 -15.44 14.56
N ARG A 106 20.47 -14.29 14.64
CA ARG A 106 19.02 -14.15 14.39
C ARG A 106 18.70 -14.06 12.90
N TYR A 107 19.60 -13.46 12.12
CA TYR A 107 19.44 -13.35 10.66
C TYR A 107 19.43 -14.73 9.99
N VAL A 108 20.27 -15.65 10.46
CA VAL A 108 20.39 -17.01 9.89
C VAL A 108 19.48 -18.05 10.53
N ASP A 109 18.72 -17.69 11.57
CA ASP A 109 17.83 -18.60 12.29
C ASP A 109 16.48 -18.77 11.56
N PRO A 110 16.15 -19.96 11.04
CA PRO A 110 14.86 -20.22 10.39
C PRO A 110 13.65 -20.08 11.34
N ASP A 111 13.87 -20.19 12.65
CA ASP A 111 12.84 -20.09 13.67
C ASP A 111 12.67 -18.65 14.21
N ASP A 112 13.54 -17.69 13.83
CA ASP A 112 13.37 -16.28 14.21
C ASP A 112 12.12 -15.69 13.52
N PRO A 113 11.26 -14.93 14.21
CA PRO A 113 10.04 -14.39 13.61
C PRO A 113 10.26 -13.49 12.38
N ILE A 114 11.39 -12.77 12.32
CA ILE A 114 11.73 -11.87 11.21
C ILE A 114 12.74 -12.54 10.27
N GLY A 115 13.82 -13.11 10.80
CA GLY A 115 14.84 -13.82 10.01
C GLY A 115 14.26 -15.05 9.30
N GLY A 116 13.45 -15.84 10.01
CA GLY A 116 12.73 -17.00 9.49
C GLY A 116 11.82 -16.72 8.30
N ALA A 117 11.27 -15.50 8.19
CA ALA A 117 10.42 -15.11 7.05
C ALA A 117 11.21 -15.10 5.73
N LEU A 118 12.52 -14.86 5.76
CA LEU A 118 13.42 -14.97 4.60
C LEU A 118 13.72 -16.42 4.19
N PHE A 119 13.20 -17.41 4.90
CA PHE A 119 13.27 -18.83 4.53
C PHE A 119 11.91 -19.38 4.08
N ALA A 120 10.85 -18.55 4.13
CA ALA A 120 9.52 -18.95 3.70
C ALA A 120 9.47 -19.26 2.19
N ASP A 121 8.56 -20.17 1.85
CA ASP A 121 8.23 -20.56 0.48
C ASP A 121 7.79 -19.33 -0.37
N PRO A 122 7.92 -19.40 -1.70
CA PRO A 122 7.44 -18.34 -2.59
C PRO A 122 5.98 -17.98 -2.31
N GLY A 123 5.72 -16.70 -2.00
CA GLY A 123 4.39 -16.19 -1.64
C GLY A 123 4.10 -16.13 -0.13
N GLU A 124 4.86 -16.84 0.71
CA GLU A 124 4.60 -16.93 2.16
C GLU A 124 5.42 -15.94 3.00
N MET A 125 6.43 -15.30 2.41
CA MET A 125 7.28 -14.32 3.10
C MET A 125 6.47 -13.13 3.67
N ILE A 126 5.57 -12.54 2.89
CA ILE A 126 4.75 -11.40 3.34
C ILE A 126 3.77 -11.82 4.45
N PRO A 127 3.00 -12.92 4.31
CA PRO A 127 2.21 -13.46 5.42
C PRO A 127 3.02 -13.71 6.70
N ALA A 128 4.22 -14.28 6.58
CA ALA A 128 5.10 -14.52 7.72
C ALA A 128 5.54 -13.22 8.42
N LEU A 129 5.98 -12.21 7.64
CA LEU A 129 6.35 -10.90 8.17
C LEU A 129 5.15 -10.18 8.83
N ARG A 130 3.96 -10.26 8.23
CA ARG A 130 2.74 -9.69 8.79
C ARG A 130 2.36 -10.32 10.13
N LYS A 131 2.57 -11.63 10.28
CA LYS A 131 2.36 -12.34 11.56
C LYS A 131 3.37 -11.91 12.63
N ALA A 132 4.63 -11.67 12.24
CA ALA A 132 5.67 -11.22 13.17
C ALA A 132 5.53 -9.75 13.56
N CYS A 133 4.96 -8.91 12.68
CA CYS A 133 4.82 -7.47 12.85
C CYS A 133 3.34 -7.06 12.78
N ASP A 134 2.61 -7.32 13.87
CA ASP A 134 1.18 -7.00 14.02
C ASP A 134 0.84 -5.51 13.75
N TRP A 135 1.78 -4.62 14.03
CA TRP A 135 1.67 -3.18 13.77
C TRP A 135 1.67 -2.81 12.27
N LEU A 136 1.96 -3.73 11.34
CA LEU A 136 1.95 -3.46 9.90
C LEU A 136 0.53 -3.32 9.32
N ASP A 137 -0.48 -3.93 9.94
CA ASP A 137 -1.83 -3.98 9.40
C ASP A 137 -2.44 -2.60 9.11
N PRO A 138 -2.35 -1.60 10.02
CA PRO A 138 -2.77 -0.24 9.73
C PRO A 138 -2.01 0.39 8.55
N TRP A 139 -0.71 0.12 8.43
CA TRP A 139 0.11 0.65 7.33
C TRP A 139 -0.28 0.05 5.98
N ILE A 140 -0.48 -1.27 5.93
CA ILE A 140 -0.96 -1.97 4.73
C ILE A 140 -2.29 -1.37 4.27
N SER A 141 -3.21 -1.13 5.21
CA SER A 141 -4.51 -0.51 4.88
C SER A 141 -4.36 0.90 4.31
N ILE A 142 -3.46 1.71 4.85
CA ILE A 142 -3.22 3.09 4.37
C ILE A 142 -2.59 3.06 2.98
N VAL A 143 -1.53 2.26 2.79
CA VAL A 143 -0.87 2.11 1.49
C VAL A 143 -1.84 1.61 0.44
N TRP A 144 -2.70 0.63 0.78
CA TRP A 144 -3.75 0.16 -0.11
C TRP A 144 -4.77 1.24 -0.47
N THR A 145 -5.06 2.17 0.43
CA THR A 145 -5.97 3.30 0.16
C THR A 145 -5.34 4.35 -0.78
N LEU A 146 -4.00 4.43 -0.80
CA LEU A 146 -3.26 5.35 -1.65
C LEU A 146 -3.01 4.77 -3.05
N VAL A 147 -2.56 3.52 -3.11
CA VAL A 147 -2.11 2.84 -4.33
C VAL A 147 -3.20 1.99 -4.96
N GLY A 148 -4.12 1.47 -4.15
CA GLY A 148 -5.21 0.64 -4.65
C GLY A 148 -5.97 1.42 -5.72
N PRO A 149 -6.39 0.76 -6.81
CA PRO A 149 -7.26 1.40 -7.76
C PRO A 149 -8.40 2.02 -6.96
N GLU A 150 -8.78 3.26 -7.27
CA GLU A 150 -10.13 3.73 -6.99
C GLU A 150 -10.99 2.53 -7.31
N LEU A 151 -11.68 1.95 -6.33
CA LEU A 151 -12.54 0.80 -6.57
C LEU A 151 -13.43 1.27 -7.70
N GLU A 152 -13.08 0.91 -8.95
CA GLU A 152 -13.93 1.07 -10.11
C GLU A 152 -15.19 0.50 -9.57
N THR A 153 -16.18 1.37 -9.34
CA THR A 153 -17.45 1.06 -8.69
C THR A 153 -17.81 -0.30 -9.20
N GLN A 154 -17.52 -1.33 -8.39
CA GLN A 154 -17.48 -2.68 -8.88
C GLN A 154 -18.92 -2.88 -9.30
N GLU A 155 -19.15 -2.99 -10.61
CA GLU A 155 -20.50 -2.93 -11.19
C GLU A 155 -21.34 -3.83 -10.29
N PRO A 156 -22.33 -3.28 -9.55
CA PRO A 156 -22.86 -3.97 -8.39
C PRO A 156 -23.28 -5.34 -8.88
N ALA A 157 -22.69 -6.39 -8.28
CA ALA A 157 -22.85 -7.77 -8.72
C ALA A 157 -24.30 -7.97 -9.15
N PRO A 158 -24.56 -8.50 -10.36
CA PRO A 158 -25.88 -8.45 -10.97
C PRO A 158 -26.88 -8.90 -9.92
N ARG A 159 -27.80 -8.00 -9.56
CA ARG A 159 -28.78 -8.25 -8.50
C ARG A 159 -29.48 -9.55 -8.83
N ALA A 160 -29.12 -10.61 -8.12
CA ALA A 160 -29.80 -11.88 -8.21
C ALA A 160 -31.16 -11.67 -7.54
N THR A 161 -32.16 -11.37 -8.35
CA THR A 161 -33.55 -11.30 -7.89
C THR A 161 -33.98 -12.71 -7.54
N VAL A 162 -33.88 -13.09 -6.26
CA VAL A 162 -34.43 -14.35 -5.77
C VAL A 162 -35.93 -14.16 -5.59
N ALA A 163 -36.74 -14.73 -6.49
CA ALA A 163 -38.17 -14.86 -6.27
C ALA A 163 -38.41 -15.95 -5.22
N ILE A 164 -38.87 -15.56 -4.03
CA ILE A 164 -39.35 -16.49 -3.00
C ILE A 164 -40.88 -16.42 -2.98
N GLY A 165 -41.53 -17.47 -3.47
CA GLY A 165 -42.98 -17.60 -3.54
C GLY A 165 -43.42 -18.35 -4.80
N VAL A 166 -44.61 -18.96 -4.76
CA VAL A 166 -45.24 -19.54 -5.96
C VAL A 166 -45.69 -18.39 -6.84
N GLU A 167 -45.36 -18.43 -8.13
CA GLU A 167 -45.78 -17.44 -9.12
C GLU A 167 -47.32 -17.44 -9.18
N PRO A 168 -48.01 -16.39 -8.70
CA PRO A 168 -49.45 -16.34 -8.84
C PRO A 168 -49.79 -16.02 -10.29
N GLU A 169 -50.72 -16.77 -10.88
CA GLU A 169 -51.32 -16.44 -12.19
C GLU A 169 -52.08 -15.11 -12.07
N GLN A 170 -51.37 -13.99 -12.20
CA GLN A 170 -51.97 -12.66 -12.21
C GLN A 170 -52.36 -12.31 -13.64
N THR A 171 -53.65 -12.42 -13.94
CA THR A 171 -54.22 -11.79 -15.13
C THR A 171 -54.20 -10.26 -14.94
N SER A 172 -53.60 -9.55 -15.90
CA SER A 172 -53.59 -8.08 -15.88
C SER A 172 -55.01 -7.53 -15.98
N LEU A 173 -55.28 -6.40 -15.32
CA LEU A 173 -56.58 -5.71 -15.34
C LEU A 173 -57.07 -5.39 -16.76
N THR A 174 -56.14 -5.19 -17.70
CA THR A 174 -56.43 -4.98 -19.13
C THR A 174 -56.96 -6.23 -19.82
N ALA A 175 -56.50 -7.43 -19.45
CA ALA A 175 -57.01 -8.69 -19.98
C ALA A 175 -58.38 -9.06 -19.39
N ALA A 176 -58.64 -8.72 -18.13
CA ALA A 176 -59.97 -8.90 -17.53
C ALA A 176 -61.04 -7.96 -18.13
N ALA A 177 -60.65 -6.76 -18.57
CA ALA A 177 -61.56 -5.80 -19.20
C ALA A 177 -61.91 -6.15 -20.67
N ALA A 178 -61.08 -6.94 -21.35
CA ALA A 178 -61.31 -7.33 -22.74
C ALA A 178 -62.18 -8.60 -22.91
N GLY A 179 -62.39 -9.37 -21.84
CA GLY A 179 -63.21 -10.60 -21.86
C GLY A 179 -64.69 -10.40 -21.54
N GLY A 180 -65.16 -9.16 -21.38
CA GLY A 180 -66.53 -8.81 -21.00
C GLY A 180 -67.43 -8.32 -22.15
N ALA A 181 -67.04 -8.53 -23.39
CA ALA A 181 -67.83 -8.17 -24.56
C ALA A 181 -68.07 -9.40 -25.45
N ASP A 182 -69.00 -10.25 -25.01
CA ASP A 182 -69.90 -11.05 -25.85
C ASP A 182 -71.14 -11.46 -25.03
#